data_AF-A0A381RE45-F1
#
_entry.id   AF-A0A381RE45-F1
#
_cell.length_a   1.000
_cell.length_b   1.000
_cell.length_c   1.000
_cell.angle_alpha   90.00
_cell.angle_beta   90.00
_cell.angle_gamma   90.00
#
_symmetry.space_group_name_H-M   'P 1'
#
loop_
_entity.id
_entity.type
_entity.pdbx_description
1 polymer ?
#
loop_
_entity_poly.entity_id
_entity_poly.type
_entity_poly.pdbx_seq_one_letter_code
_entity_poly.pdbx_strand_id
1 'polypeptide(L)'
;MGMGILVATLFAILVRGSVFSYDTWAFGASLSLVSAVLMTVPFLLLGAWVIIRGRGIVRKVRHTLIRGTISIAFIYIGYAVLYVASTNAVPDKIREEYQMIHPLLRLAASPVIVFDPSAFRHPDGSVLEDYRLMGLSANEANLHFAQANDLIHSLDLVTDSRSEWRNRAIELGFWALGFHSLRHRGVGDHLHVSLRLPG
;
A
#
# COMPACT_ATOMS: atom_id res chain seq x y z
N MET A 1 -6.88 -15.81 16.12
CA MET A 1 -7.13 -15.86 14.66
C MET A 1 -8.00 -14.72 14.14
N GLY A 2 -9.15 -14.40 14.74
CA GLY A 2 -10.08 -13.40 14.17
C GLY A 2 -9.55 -11.95 14.05
N MET A 3 -8.73 -11.48 15.00
CA MET A 3 -8.24 -10.09 14.99
C MET A 3 -7.25 -9.82 13.85
N GLY A 4 -6.33 -10.75 13.57
CA GLY A 4 -5.33 -10.58 12.50
C GLY A 4 -5.95 -10.50 11.12
N ILE A 5 -6.96 -11.33 10.85
CA ILE A 5 -7.73 -11.30 9.60
C ILE A 5 -8.47 -9.97 9.45
N LEU A 6 -9.11 -9.50 10.54
CA LEU A 6 -9.81 -8.21 10.51
C LEU A 6 -8.86 -7.06 10.18
N VAL A 7 -7.72 -6.99 10.85
CA VAL A 7 -6.72 -5.93 10.61
C VAL A 7 -6.18 -6.00 9.18
N ALA A 8 -5.84 -7.18 8.68
CA ALA A 8 -5.36 -7.36 7.31
C ALA A 8 -6.42 -6.94 6.27
N THR A 9 -7.68 -7.30 6.49
CA THR A 9 -8.79 -6.90 5.60
C THR A 9 -9.02 -5.38 5.61
N LEU A 10 -9.03 -4.74 6.79
CA LEU A 10 -9.19 -3.29 6.90
C LEU A 10 -8.03 -2.55 6.22
N PHE A 11 -6.80 -3.04 6.41
CA PHE A 11 -5.63 -2.50 5.72
C PHE A 11 -5.74 -2.67 4.20
N ALA A 12 -6.15 -3.85 3.71
CA ALA A 12 -6.32 -4.09 2.29
C ALA A 12 -7.39 -3.19 1.67
N ILE A 13 -8.53 -3.00 2.35
CA ILE A 13 -9.60 -2.08 1.91
C ILE A 13 -9.10 -0.64 1.87
N LEU A 14 -8.36 -0.22 2.89
CA LEU A 14 -7.78 1.13 2.94
C LEU A 14 -6.88 1.37 1.72
N VAL A 15 -5.84 0.54 1.56
CA VAL A 15 -4.86 0.73 0.49
C VAL A 15 -5.52 0.61 -0.89
N ARG A 16 -6.33 -0.43 -1.11
CA ARG A 16 -6.99 -0.64 -2.41
C ARG A 16 -7.98 0.48 -2.73
N GLY A 17 -8.76 0.92 -1.75
CA GLY A 17 -9.69 2.04 -1.91
C GLY A 17 -8.94 3.35 -2.20
N SER A 18 -7.77 3.56 -1.60
CA SER A 18 -6.95 4.73 -1.85
C SER A 18 -6.31 4.70 -3.22
N VAL A 19 -5.75 3.56 -3.64
CA VAL A 19 -5.22 3.38 -5.01
C VAL A 19 -6.32 3.60 -6.05
N PHE A 20 -7.51 3.04 -5.83
CA PHE A 20 -8.66 3.27 -6.70
C PHE A 20 -9.05 4.76 -6.79
N SER A 21 -9.10 5.45 -5.65
CA SER A 21 -9.43 6.89 -5.61
C SER A 21 -8.37 7.74 -6.31
N TYR A 22 -7.10 7.36 -6.16
CA TYR A 22 -5.96 8.00 -6.81
C TYR A 22 -6.06 7.85 -8.33
N ASP A 23 -6.20 6.62 -8.82
CA ASP A 23 -6.26 6.29 -10.25
C ASP A 23 -7.50 6.87 -10.95
N THR A 24 -8.66 6.84 -10.29
CA THR A 24 -9.95 7.23 -10.90
C THR A 24 -10.22 8.72 -10.82
N TRP A 25 -9.81 9.39 -9.74
CA TRP A 25 -10.18 10.78 -9.46
C TRP A 25 -9.00 11.74 -9.39
N ALA A 26 -7.78 11.26 -9.67
CA ALA A 26 -6.54 12.04 -9.57
C ALA A 26 -6.34 12.71 -8.19
N PHE A 27 -6.91 12.12 -7.14
CA PHE A 27 -6.82 12.65 -5.79
C PHE A 27 -5.40 12.52 -5.25
N GLY A 28 -4.87 13.56 -4.61
CA GLY A 28 -3.62 13.44 -3.84
C GLY A 28 -3.71 12.35 -2.76
N ALA A 29 -2.56 11.86 -2.28
CA ALA A 29 -2.50 10.72 -1.34
C ALA A 29 -3.41 10.88 -0.10
N SER A 30 -3.41 12.06 0.52
CA SER A 30 -4.25 12.34 1.70
C SER A 30 -5.75 12.26 1.39
N LEU A 31 -6.17 12.81 0.26
CA LEU A 31 -7.58 12.80 -0.14
C LEU A 31 -8.03 11.38 -0.53
N SER A 32 -7.15 10.62 -1.18
CA SER A 32 -7.34 9.20 -1.50
C SER A 32 -7.47 8.31 -0.25
N LEU A 33 -6.74 8.62 0.83
CA LEU A 33 -6.90 7.94 2.12
C LEU A 33 -8.24 8.26 2.76
N VAL A 34 -8.62 9.53 2.79
CA VAL A 34 -9.90 9.97 3.36
C VAL A 34 -11.08 9.37 2.59
N SER A 35 -11.05 9.37 1.25
CA SER A 35 -12.12 8.78 0.44
C SER A 35 -12.24 7.27 0.70
N ALA A 36 -11.13 6.54 0.80
CA ALA A 36 -11.14 5.11 1.12
C ALA A 36 -11.78 4.83 2.49
N VAL A 37 -11.45 5.64 3.51
CA VAL A 37 -12.08 5.56 4.84
C VAL A 37 -13.58 5.85 4.76
N LEU A 38 -13.99 6.90 4.05
CA LEU A 38 -15.40 7.25 3.88
C LEU A 38 -16.18 6.17 3.14
N MET A 39 -15.56 5.49 2.16
CA MET A 39 -16.17 4.37 1.44
C MET A 39 -16.45 3.16 2.35
N THR A 40 -15.81 3.04 3.52
CA THR A 40 -16.15 1.99 4.48
C THR A 40 -17.51 2.23 5.18
N VAL A 41 -17.97 3.47 5.24
CA VAL A 41 -19.20 3.85 5.95
C VAL A 41 -20.45 3.22 5.32
N PRO A 42 -20.69 3.29 3.99
CA PRO A 42 -21.80 2.59 3.35
C PRO A 42 -21.82 1.08 3.60
N PHE A 43 -20.67 0.39 3.60
CA PHE A 43 -20.61 -1.05 3.87
C PHE A 43 -21.03 -1.38 5.31
N LEU A 44 -20.61 -0.55 6.27
CA LEU A 44 -21.04 -0.69 7.67
C LEU A 44 -22.54 -0.44 7.84
N LEU A 45 -23.08 0.57 7.14
CA LEU A 45 -24.51 0.89 7.14
C LEU A 45 -25.35 -0.21 6.47
N LEU A 46 -24.91 -0.76 5.34
CA LEU A 46 -25.56 -1.87 4.65
C LEU A 46 -25.57 -3.13 5.51
N GLY A 47 -24.43 -3.48 6.11
CA GLY A 47 -24.32 -4.60 7.04
C GLY A 47 -25.26 -4.44 8.24
N ALA A 48 -25.37 -3.22 8.78
CA ALA A 48 -26.34 -2.90 9.81
C ALA A 48 -27.77 -3.12 9.32
N TRP A 49 -28.13 -2.58 8.15
CA TRP A 49 -29.48 -2.68 7.59
C TRP A 49 -29.94 -4.13 7.40
N VAL A 50 -29.08 -5.00 6.85
CA VAL A 50 -29.36 -6.45 6.69
C VAL A 50 -29.61 -7.13 8.04
N ILE A 51 -28.84 -6.79 9.08
CA ILE A 51 -28.92 -7.40 10.42
C ILE A 51 -30.07 -6.82 11.26
N ILE A 52 -30.50 -5.59 10.97
CA ILE A 52 -31.55 -4.86 11.69
C ILE A 52 -32.95 -5.34 11.27
N ARG A 53 -33.10 -5.94 10.07
CA ARG A 53 -34.38 -6.36 9.45
C ARG A 53 -35.25 -7.35 10.25
N GLY A 54 -34.92 -7.67 11.51
CA GLY A 54 -35.72 -8.55 12.35
C GLY A 54 -35.65 -8.43 13.88
N ARG A 55 -34.84 -7.56 14.52
CA ARG A 55 -34.83 -7.38 16.00
C ARG A 55 -34.26 -6.04 16.46
N GLY A 56 -34.90 -5.39 17.45
CA GLY A 56 -34.35 -4.39 18.40
C GLY A 56 -33.37 -3.36 17.83
N ILE A 57 -33.89 -2.33 17.16
CA ILE A 57 -33.14 -1.35 16.36
C ILE A 57 -32.06 -0.60 17.16
N VAL A 58 -32.38 -0.10 18.37
CA VAL A 58 -31.52 0.87 19.08
C VAL A 58 -30.20 0.28 19.56
N ARG A 59 -30.21 -0.92 20.17
CA ARG A 59 -28.98 -1.55 20.72
C ARG A 59 -28.03 -2.02 19.62
N LYS A 60 -28.56 -2.47 18.48
CA LYS A 60 -27.77 -2.95 17.34
C LYS A 60 -27.15 -1.81 16.55
N VAL A 61 -27.90 -0.74 16.27
CA VAL A 61 -27.37 0.48 15.63
C VAL A 61 -26.19 1.03 16.45
N ARG A 62 -26.34 1.10 17.78
CA ARG A 62 -25.24 1.52 18.66
C ARG A 62 -24.00 0.63 18.53
N HIS A 63 -24.16 -0.70 18.52
CA HIS A 63 -23.03 -1.62 18.34
C HIS A 63 -22.36 -1.47 16.98
N THR A 64 -23.11 -1.27 15.90
CA THR A 64 -22.53 -1.04 14.57
C THR A 64 -21.73 0.26 14.55
N LEU A 65 -22.28 1.35 15.09
CA LEU A 65 -21.57 2.64 15.17
C LEU A 65 -20.26 2.51 15.95
N ILE A 66 -20.30 1.88 17.14
CA ILE A 66 -19.10 1.63 17.95
C ILE A 66 -18.07 0.81 17.18
N ARG A 67 -18.48 -0.27 16.51
CA ARG A 67 -17.56 -1.10 15.70
C ARG A 67 -16.99 -0.32 14.52
N GLY A 68 -17.79 0.52 13.88
CA GLY A 68 -17.34 1.41 12.80
C GLY A 68 -16.30 2.40 13.27
N THR A 69 -16.56 3.10 14.38
CA THR A 69 -15.62 4.03 15.01
C THR A 69 -14.32 3.34 15.40
N ILE A 70 -14.39 2.17 16.04
CA ILE A 70 -13.21 1.37 16.40
C ILE A 70 -12.43 0.99 15.14
N SER A 71 -13.10 0.57 14.07
CA SER A 71 -12.45 0.18 12.81
C SER A 71 -11.72 1.35 12.16
N ILE A 72 -12.37 2.53 12.07
CA ILE A 72 -11.75 3.75 11.55
C ILE A 72 -10.55 4.17 12.40
N ALA A 73 -10.66 4.10 13.73
CA ALA A 73 -9.56 4.40 14.64
C ALA A 73 -8.36 3.45 14.42
N PHE A 74 -8.62 2.14 14.32
CA PHE A 74 -7.57 1.16 14.02
C PHE A 74 -6.91 1.40 12.66
N ILE A 75 -7.67 1.78 11.65
CA ILE A 75 -7.14 2.12 10.33
C ILE A 75 -6.18 3.31 10.42
N TYR A 76 -6.58 4.39 11.08
CA TYR A 76 -5.78 5.61 11.17
C TYR A 76 -4.53 5.42 12.04
N ILE A 77 -4.67 4.73 13.18
CA ILE A 77 -3.55 4.37 14.04
C ILE A 77 -2.60 3.42 13.30
N GLY A 78 -3.14 2.42 12.58
CA GLY A 78 -2.37 1.49 11.77
C GLY A 78 -1.56 2.21 10.70
N TYR A 79 -2.17 3.15 9.96
CA TYR A 79 -1.48 4.02 9.01
C TYR A 79 -0.31 4.76 9.67
N ALA A 80 -0.57 5.47 10.78
CA ALA A 80 0.45 6.27 11.46
C ALA A 80 1.61 5.39 11.98
N VAL A 81 1.30 4.27 12.63
CA VAL A 81 2.29 3.34 13.17
C VAL A 81 3.13 2.74 12.04
N LEU A 82 2.50 2.23 10.99
CA LEU A 82 3.20 1.59 9.89
C LEU A 82 4.07 2.58 9.10
N TYR A 83 3.56 3.78 8.83
CA TYR A 83 4.28 4.82 8.13
C TYR A 83 5.53 5.30 8.90
N VAL A 84 5.40 5.48 10.22
CA VAL A 84 6.54 5.86 11.08
C VAL A 84 7.51 4.69 11.25
N ALA A 85 7.01 3.47 11.46
CA ALA A 85 7.82 2.29 11.65
C ALA A 85 8.65 1.96 10.41
N SER A 86 8.05 2.01 9.21
CA SER A 86 8.79 1.74 7.97
C SER A 86 9.88 2.77 7.71
N THR A 87 9.60 4.05 7.97
CA THR A 87 10.59 5.12 7.83
C THR A 87 11.78 4.92 8.76
N ASN A 88 11.55 4.37 9.96
CA ASN A 88 12.62 4.06 10.92
C ASN A 88 13.34 2.73 10.66
N ALA A 89 12.71 1.79 9.95
CA ALA A 89 13.33 0.53 9.56
C ALA A 89 14.35 0.71 8.41
N VAL A 90 14.17 1.76 7.60
CA VAL A 90 15.06 2.10 6.49
C VAL A 90 16.35 2.76 7.00
N PRO A 91 17.55 2.38 6.48
CA PRO A 91 18.82 3.01 6.84
C PRO A 91 18.83 4.52 6.55
N ASP A 92 19.47 5.31 7.43
CA ASP A 92 19.47 6.79 7.33
C ASP A 92 19.96 7.31 5.98
N LYS A 93 20.95 6.64 5.38
CA LYS A 93 21.53 6.98 4.07
C LYS A 93 20.54 6.97 2.90
N ILE A 94 19.42 6.26 3.00
CA ILE A 94 18.39 6.15 1.95
C ILE A 94 17.01 6.62 2.43
N ARG A 95 16.94 7.24 3.62
CA ARG A 95 15.69 7.66 4.24
C ARG A 95 15.03 8.81 3.49
N GLU A 96 15.82 9.78 3.01
CA GLU A 96 15.31 10.92 2.23
C GLU A 96 14.68 10.45 0.91
N GLU A 97 15.37 9.54 0.22
CA GLU A 97 14.86 8.90 -0.99
C GLU A 97 13.58 8.09 -0.73
N TYR A 98 13.57 7.29 0.34
CA TYR A 98 12.36 6.58 0.77
C TYR A 98 11.20 7.55 1.04
N GLN A 99 11.47 8.77 1.52
CA GLN A 99 10.45 9.78 1.78
C GLN A 99 9.87 10.41 0.49
N MET A 100 10.64 10.42 -0.60
CA MET A 100 10.18 10.87 -1.92
C MET A 100 9.24 9.86 -2.61
N ILE A 101 9.21 8.60 -2.14
CA ILE A 101 8.27 7.61 -2.67
C ILE A 101 6.83 8.02 -2.31
N HIS A 102 5.91 7.82 -3.26
CA HIS A 102 4.51 8.15 -3.11
C HIS A 102 3.92 7.54 -1.83
N PRO A 103 3.20 8.32 -0.99
CA PRO A 103 2.76 7.84 0.33
C PRO A 103 1.89 6.58 0.30
N LEU A 104 1.08 6.39 -0.75
CA LEU A 104 0.28 5.16 -0.91
C LEU A 104 1.15 3.92 -1.12
N LEU A 105 2.24 4.08 -1.89
CA LEU A 105 3.17 3.00 -2.18
C LEU A 105 4.02 2.67 -0.94
N ARG A 106 4.48 3.70 -0.21
CA ARG A 106 5.15 3.54 1.09
C ARG A 106 4.27 2.84 2.12
N LEU A 107 3.00 3.24 2.21
CA LEU A 107 2.02 2.60 3.09
C LEU A 107 1.85 1.13 2.73
N ALA A 108 1.67 0.80 1.45
CA ALA A 108 1.51 -0.58 1.00
C ALA A 108 2.76 -1.44 1.27
N ALA A 109 3.97 -0.88 1.09
CA ALA A 109 5.23 -1.57 1.34
C ALA A 109 5.63 -1.64 2.82
N SER A 110 5.03 -0.81 3.67
CA SER A 110 5.39 -0.71 5.08
C SER A 110 5.40 -2.05 5.84
N PRO A 111 4.44 -3.00 5.66
CA PRO A 111 4.50 -4.27 6.38
C PRO A 111 5.71 -5.09 5.93
N VAL A 112 6.05 -5.08 4.63
CA VAL A 112 7.21 -5.81 4.11
C VAL A 112 8.49 -5.23 4.70
N ILE A 113 8.64 -3.90 4.69
CA ILE A 113 9.84 -3.21 5.17
C ILE A 113 9.99 -3.34 6.69
N VAL A 114 8.91 -3.27 7.46
CA VAL A 114 8.96 -3.39 8.93
C VAL A 114 9.36 -4.80 9.36
N PHE A 115 8.79 -5.84 8.73
CA PHE A 115 9.09 -7.23 9.08
C PHE A 115 10.34 -7.76 8.38
N ASP A 116 10.81 -7.08 7.34
CA ASP A 116 12.03 -7.41 6.61
C ASP A 116 12.69 -6.15 6.02
N PRO A 117 13.44 -5.41 6.86
CA PRO A 117 14.09 -4.17 6.43
C PRO A 117 15.09 -4.38 5.29
N SER A 118 15.67 -5.59 5.20
CA SER A 118 16.63 -5.93 4.15
C SER A 118 16.01 -6.06 2.76
N ALA A 119 14.67 -6.04 2.66
CA ALA A 119 13.94 -6.07 1.39
C ALA A 119 14.04 -4.73 0.64
N PHE A 120 14.27 -3.62 1.35
CA PHE A 120 14.44 -2.31 0.75
C PHE A 120 15.92 -1.91 0.79
N ARG A 121 16.54 -1.79 -0.38
CA ARG A 121 17.92 -1.30 -0.54
C ARG A 121 17.91 -0.04 -1.39
N HIS A 122 19.02 0.67 -1.39
CA HIS A 122 19.23 1.77 -2.32
C HIS A 122 19.00 1.24 -3.74
N PRO A 123 18.26 1.95 -4.61
CA PRO A 123 18.16 1.56 -6.00
C PRO A 123 19.56 1.41 -6.61
N ASP A 124 19.78 0.29 -7.28
CA ASP A 124 21.01 0.03 -8.02
C ASP A 124 21.05 0.79 -9.37
N GLY A 125 19.93 1.43 -9.76
CA GLY A 125 19.77 2.18 -11.00
C GLY A 125 19.84 3.69 -10.77
N SER A 126 20.80 4.35 -11.42
CA SER A 126 21.00 5.80 -11.33
C SER A 126 20.42 6.56 -12.53
N VAL A 127 20.26 5.88 -13.66
CA VAL A 127 19.71 6.43 -14.91
C VAL A 127 18.72 5.46 -15.57
N LEU A 128 17.90 5.96 -16.48
CA LEU A 128 16.87 5.17 -17.18
C LEU A 128 17.46 3.91 -17.85
N GLU A 129 18.65 4.00 -18.41
CA GLU A 129 19.31 2.87 -19.10
C GLU A 129 19.67 1.74 -18.14
N ASP A 130 20.10 2.05 -16.92
CA ASP A 130 20.41 1.05 -15.90
C ASP A 130 19.16 0.18 -15.61
N TYR A 131 18.01 0.82 -15.48
CA TYR A 131 16.73 0.13 -15.28
C TYR A 131 16.28 -0.69 -16.50
N ARG A 132 16.62 -0.25 -17.72
CA ARG A 132 16.35 -1.05 -18.93
C ARG A 132 17.22 -2.30 -18.98
N LEU A 133 18.48 -2.20 -18.56
CA LEU A 133 19.37 -3.36 -18.39
C LEU A 133 18.86 -4.33 -17.32
N MET A 134 18.13 -3.83 -16.32
CA MET A 134 17.41 -4.64 -15.33
C MET A 134 16.13 -5.29 -15.86
N GLY A 135 15.67 -4.92 -17.05
CA GLY A 135 14.51 -5.50 -17.72
C GLY A 135 13.21 -4.72 -17.57
N LEU A 136 13.26 -3.47 -17.07
CA LEU A 136 12.11 -2.58 -17.01
C LEU A 136 11.83 -1.94 -18.38
N SER A 137 10.55 -1.75 -18.68
CA SER A 137 10.15 -0.92 -19.81
C SER A 137 10.52 0.55 -19.56
N ALA A 138 10.65 1.37 -20.60
CA ALA A 138 10.95 2.79 -20.44
C ALA A 138 9.93 3.51 -19.53
N ASN A 139 8.66 3.13 -19.62
CA ASN A 139 7.59 3.74 -18.82
C ASN A 139 7.73 3.36 -17.33
N GLU A 140 7.96 2.08 -17.03
CA GLU A 140 8.15 1.61 -15.64
C GLU A 140 9.44 2.17 -15.04
N ALA A 141 10.53 2.17 -15.81
CA ALA A 141 11.80 2.75 -15.39
C ALA A 141 11.69 4.26 -15.11
N ASN A 142 10.84 4.99 -15.85
CA ASN A 142 10.63 6.41 -15.61
C ASN A 142 9.95 6.69 -14.26
N LEU A 143 9.17 5.75 -13.70
CA LEU A 143 8.46 5.91 -12.42
C LEU A 143 9.39 5.93 -11.21
N HIS A 144 10.65 5.49 -11.39
CA HIS A 144 11.71 5.55 -10.37
C HIS A 144 12.26 6.97 -10.18
N PHE A 145 11.90 7.90 -11.07
CA PHE A 145 12.26 9.31 -10.95
C PHE A 145 11.07 10.12 -10.42
N ALA A 146 11.36 11.32 -9.90
CA ALA A 146 10.33 12.25 -9.46
C ALA A 146 9.40 12.60 -10.63
N GLN A 147 8.11 12.40 -10.44
CA GLN A 147 7.07 12.74 -11.41
C GLN A 147 6.64 14.20 -11.23
N ALA A 148 5.64 14.65 -11.99
CA ALA A 148 5.13 16.03 -11.93
C ALA A 148 4.62 16.48 -10.54
N ASN A 149 4.40 15.54 -9.62
CA ASN A 149 4.03 15.81 -8.22
C ASN A 149 5.21 15.72 -7.24
N ASP A 150 6.45 15.77 -7.75
CA ASP A 150 7.71 15.66 -7.00
C ASP A 150 7.86 14.37 -6.19
N LEU A 151 7.11 13.33 -6.56
CA LEU A 151 7.14 12.02 -5.90
C LEU A 151 7.57 10.94 -6.88
N ILE A 152 8.24 9.92 -6.34
CA ILE A 152 8.60 8.69 -7.04
C ILE A 152 7.41 7.73 -6.96
N HIS A 153 7.04 7.12 -8.09
CA HIS A 153 5.85 6.25 -8.20
C HIS A 153 6.15 4.78 -8.30
N SER A 154 7.43 4.39 -8.18
CA SER A 154 7.83 3.00 -8.05
C SER A 154 8.77 2.78 -6.87
N LEU A 155 8.92 1.51 -6.51
CA LEU A 155 9.94 1.03 -5.60
C LEU A 155 10.33 -0.38 -6.01
N ASP A 156 11.58 -0.74 -5.74
CA ASP A 156 12.08 -2.09 -5.94
C ASP A 156 12.31 -2.76 -4.58
N LEU A 157 11.82 -4.00 -4.45
CA LEU A 157 12.09 -4.85 -3.29
C LEU A 157 13.01 -5.98 -3.70
N VAL A 158 14.13 -6.13 -3.01
CA VAL A 158 15.08 -7.21 -3.27
C VAL A 158 14.43 -8.56 -2.97
N THR A 159 14.63 -9.54 -3.86
CA THR A 159 14.04 -10.89 -3.73
C THR A 159 15.06 -12.02 -3.64
N ASP A 160 16.35 -11.71 -3.83
CA ASP A 160 17.50 -12.63 -3.88
C ASP A 160 17.63 -13.62 -2.70
N SER A 161 17.30 -13.18 -1.50
CA SER A 161 17.55 -13.86 -0.22
C SER A 161 16.29 -14.49 0.36
N ARG A 162 15.23 -14.61 -0.46
CA ARG A 162 13.89 -14.99 -0.03
C ARG A 162 13.38 -16.18 -0.83
N SER A 163 12.66 -17.07 -0.15
CA SER A 163 12.02 -18.22 -0.78
C SER A 163 10.99 -17.80 -1.83
N GLU A 164 10.88 -18.56 -2.93
CA GLU A 164 9.96 -18.28 -4.04
C GLU A 164 8.51 -18.06 -3.62
N TRP A 165 7.97 -18.85 -2.68
CA TRP A 165 6.60 -18.69 -2.21
C TRP A 165 6.37 -17.33 -1.51
N ARG A 166 7.39 -16.84 -0.80
CA ARG A 166 7.35 -15.54 -0.12
C ARG A 166 7.37 -14.41 -1.12
N ASN A 167 8.26 -14.49 -2.13
CA ASN A 167 8.33 -13.53 -3.22
C ASN A 167 7.00 -13.47 -3.98
N ARG A 168 6.42 -14.64 -4.27
CA ARG A 168 5.13 -14.73 -4.96
C ARG A 168 3.97 -14.18 -4.13
N ALA A 169 3.96 -14.43 -2.81
CA ALA A 169 2.94 -13.88 -1.92
C ALA A 169 3.01 -12.35 -1.83
N ILE A 170 4.22 -11.77 -1.79
CA ILE A 170 4.43 -10.32 -1.77
C ILE A 170 3.97 -9.70 -3.11
N GLU A 171 4.40 -10.27 -4.24
CA GLU A 171 3.99 -9.85 -5.58
C GLU A 171 2.45 -9.86 -5.72
N LEU A 172 1.81 -11.00 -5.41
CA LEU A 172 0.35 -11.12 -5.46
C LEU A 172 -0.36 -10.17 -4.49
N GLY A 173 0.26 -9.88 -3.34
CA GLY A 173 -0.23 -8.91 -2.38
C GLY A 173 -0.31 -7.51 -2.99
N PHE A 174 0.77 -7.01 -3.59
CA PHE A 174 0.78 -5.71 -4.25
C PHE A 174 -0.21 -5.64 -5.41
N TRP A 175 -0.26 -6.68 -6.24
CA TRP A 175 -1.24 -6.77 -7.33
C TRP A 175 -2.69 -6.69 -6.80
N ALA A 176 -3.02 -7.41 -5.73
CA ALA A 176 -4.35 -7.37 -5.12
C ALA A 176 -4.68 -5.97 -4.57
N LEU A 177 -3.70 -5.27 -4.02
CA LEU A 177 -3.83 -3.90 -3.52
C LEU A 177 -3.95 -2.84 -4.64
N GLY A 178 -3.71 -3.23 -5.90
CA GLY A 178 -3.93 -2.38 -7.09
C GLY A 178 -2.68 -1.74 -7.66
N PHE A 179 -1.51 -2.16 -7.20
CA PHE A 179 -0.25 -1.77 -7.82
C PHE A 179 0.04 -2.65 -9.03
N HIS A 180 0.82 -2.12 -9.97
CA HIS A 180 1.52 -2.98 -10.91
C HIS A 180 2.73 -3.57 -10.20
N SER A 181 2.90 -4.89 -10.27
CA SER A 181 3.99 -5.59 -9.61
C SER A 181 4.58 -6.60 -10.57
N LEU A 182 5.89 -6.53 -10.80
CA LEU A 182 6.59 -7.38 -11.75
C LEU A 182 7.95 -7.77 -11.17
N ARG A 183 8.19 -9.07 -11.03
CA ARG A 183 9.50 -9.57 -10.59
C ARG A 183 10.42 -9.72 -11.79
N HIS A 184 11.60 -9.14 -11.68
CA HIS A 184 12.68 -9.27 -12.65
C HIS A 184 13.81 -10.11 -12.04
N ARG A 185 14.30 -11.09 -12.81
CA ARG A 185 15.46 -11.93 -12.45
C ARG A 185 16.72 -11.53 -13.24
N GLY A 186 16.77 -10.27 -13.70
CA GLY A 186 17.87 -9.72 -14.49
C GLY A 186 19.08 -9.35 -13.62
N VAL A 187 19.66 -8.16 -13.84
CA VAL A 187 20.68 -7.61 -12.94
C VAL A 187 20.02 -7.27 -11.61
N GLY A 188 20.31 -8.08 -10.58
CA GLY A 188 19.65 -8.01 -9.28
C GLY A 188 18.25 -8.63 -9.34
N ASP A 189 18.01 -9.70 -8.59
CA ASP A 189 16.66 -10.27 -8.43
C ASP A 189 15.85 -9.34 -7.52
N HIS A 190 14.86 -8.66 -8.11
CA HIS A 190 14.01 -7.72 -7.42
C HIS A 190 12.56 -7.78 -7.92
N LEU A 191 11.65 -7.36 -7.05
CA LEU A 191 10.25 -7.12 -7.33
C LEU A 191 10.05 -5.63 -7.54
N HIS A 192 9.78 -5.24 -8.78
CA HIS A 192 9.34 -3.90 -9.11
C HIS A 192 7.87 -3.73 -8.72
N VAL A 193 7.56 -2.63 -8.05
CA VAL A 193 6.19 -2.25 -7.69
C VAL A 193 5.97 -0.80 -8.08
N SER A 194 4.94 -0.54 -8.89
CA SER A 194 4.62 0.80 -9.36
C SER A 194 3.15 1.17 -9.14
N LEU A 195 2.94 2.45 -8.88
CA LEU A 195 1.65 3.11 -8.83
C LEU A 195 1.40 3.79 -10.17
N ARG A 196 0.27 3.50 -10.80
CA ARG A 196 -0.12 4.13 -12.07
C ARG A 196 -0.39 5.62 -11.83
N LEU A 197 0.14 6.44 -12.72
CA LEU A 197 -0.21 7.87 -12.76
C LEU A 197 -1.68 8.04 -13.15
N PRO A 198 -2.40 8.98 -12.52
CA PRO A 198 -3.79 9.27 -12.87
C PRO A 198 -3.85 9.85 -14.27
N GLY A 199 -4.84 9.40 -15.05
CA GLY A 199 -5.10 9.84 -16.43
C GLY A 199 -5.96 11.10 -16.52
#